data_AF-A0A3S8Y4Q8-F1
#
_entry.id   AF-A0A3S8Y4Q8-F1
#
_cell.length_a   1.000
_cell.length_b   1.000
_cell.length_c   1.000
_cell.angle_alpha   90.00
_cell.angle_beta   90.00
_cell.angle_gamma   90.00
#
_symmetry.space_group_name_H-M   'P 1'
#
loop_
_entity.id
_entity.type
_entity.pdbx_description
1 polymer ?
#
loop_
_entity_poly.entity_id
_entity_poly.type
_entity_poly.pdbx_seq_one_letter_code
_entity_poly.pdbx_strand_id
1 'polypeptide(L)'
;MSPESPVTVVHVGQEPPASWAAAVYLCGPTPTDPAEPSWRPDAVAALRSLWSGAGRLVVFLPEPAPGGDYPAYPDQIAWEEEAMSRSDVVLFWIPRDMARLPGLVSNVKWGTWYDSGRAVLGTPPQAERMEYLLHFAGARDVPVARTLAEAATAALRAVGPGGARSGGERAVPLTVWRTEPFRAWYAARREAGDRLLDARVEWYAPPAEPGGAADWLLTVTVAPGDGSGPAVARLLAAQGQGMLM
;
A
#
# COMPACT_ATOMS: atom_id res chain seq x y z
N MET A 1 -6.04 -30.33 6.48
CA MET A 1 -5.90 -29.05 5.76
C MET A 1 -4.58 -28.45 6.20
N SER A 2 -3.60 -28.35 5.30
CA SER A 2 -2.37 -27.61 5.62
C SER A 2 -2.75 -26.18 6.00
N PRO A 3 -2.19 -25.58 7.07
CA PRO A 3 -2.45 -24.19 7.39
C PRO A 3 -2.07 -23.38 6.16
N GLU A 4 -3.04 -22.65 5.61
CA GLU A 4 -2.82 -21.76 4.48
C GLU A 4 -1.69 -20.80 4.87
N SER A 5 -0.70 -20.63 3.98
CA SER A 5 0.42 -19.72 4.24
C SER A 5 -0.15 -18.36 4.68
N PRO A 6 0.31 -17.77 5.80
CA PRO A 6 -0.19 -16.48 6.26
C PRO A 6 0.15 -15.37 5.26
N VAL A 7 1.02 -15.62 4.28
CA VAL A 7 1.30 -14.72 3.15
C VAL A 7 0.68 -15.27 1.86
N THR A 8 -0.15 -14.46 1.21
CA THR A 8 -0.76 -14.71 -0.10
C THR A 8 -0.20 -13.71 -1.12
N VAL A 9 0.31 -14.22 -2.24
CA VAL A 9 0.77 -13.38 -3.35
C VAL A 9 -0.37 -13.21 -4.34
N VAL A 10 -0.61 -11.98 -4.79
CA VAL A 10 -1.62 -11.65 -5.81
C VAL A 10 -0.89 -10.98 -6.98
N HIS A 11 -0.89 -11.65 -8.11
CA HIS A 11 -0.29 -11.17 -9.35
C HIS A 11 -1.27 -10.30 -10.14
N VAL A 12 -0.74 -9.50 -11.07
CA VAL A 12 -1.55 -8.70 -11.99
C VAL A 12 -2.61 -9.58 -12.69
N GLY A 13 -3.84 -9.07 -12.75
CA GLY A 13 -4.99 -9.77 -13.33
C GLY A 13 -5.65 -10.82 -12.42
N GLN A 14 -5.12 -11.06 -11.21
CA GLN A 14 -5.75 -11.92 -10.22
C GLN A 14 -6.63 -11.13 -9.25
N GLU A 15 -7.75 -11.73 -8.86
CA GLU A 15 -8.63 -11.20 -7.82
C GLU A 15 -8.00 -11.41 -6.44
N PRO A 16 -7.85 -10.36 -5.61
CA PRO A 16 -7.33 -10.52 -4.26
C PRO A 16 -8.34 -11.21 -3.33
N PRO A 17 -7.88 -11.79 -2.21
CA PRO A 17 -8.79 -12.39 -1.24
C PRO A 17 -9.84 -11.43 -0.68
N ALA A 18 -11.00 -11.98 -0.28
CA ALA A 18 -12.10 -11.21 0.30
C ALA A 18 -11.82 -10.66 1.71
N SER A 19 -10.71 -11.06 2.35
CA SER A 19 -10.23 -10.55 3.63
C SER A 19 -8.71 -10.67 3.77
N TRP A 20 -8.11 -9.73 4.51
CA TRP A 20 -6.72 -9.77 4.95
C TRP A 20 -6.51 -8.90 6.20
N ALA A 21 -5.37 -9.08 6.86
CA ALA A 21 -4.94 -8.23 7.96
C ALA A 21 -4.01 -7.12 7.49
N ALA A 22 -3.20 -7.38 6.46
CA ALA A 22 -2.30 -6.40 5.88
C ALA A 22 -2.12 -6.63 4.37
N ALA A 23 -1.77 -5.57 3.65
CA ALA A 23 -1.39 -5.63 2.24
C ALA A 23 -0.14 -4.80 1.95
N VAL A 24 0.79 -5.35 1.18
CA VAL A 24 2.00 -4.67 0.70
C VAL A 24 2.03 -4.75 -0.83
N TYR A 25 2.26 -3.63 -1.51
CA TYR A 25 2.53 -3.61 -2.94
C TYR A 25 4.04 -3.53 -3.20
N LEU A 26 4.56 -4.39 -4.09
CA LEU A 26 5.98 -4.37 -4.48
C LEU A 26 6.20 -3.51 -5.73
N CYS A 27 6.50 -2.24 -5.50
CA CYS A 27 6.77 -1.26 -6.53
C CYS A 27 8.27 -1.22 -6.89
N GLY A 28 8.56 -1.12 -8.17
CA GLY A 28 9.93 -1.03 -8.67
C GLY A 28 10.01 -1.50 -10.12
N PRO A 29 11.18 -1.36 -10.75
CA PRO A 29 11.35 -1.79 -12.12
C PRO A 29 11.24 -3.32 -12.24
N THR A 30 10.72 -3.76 -13.38
CA THR A 30 10.66 -5.16 -13.80
C THR A 30 11.69 -5.37 -14.91
N PRO A 31 12.58 -6.36 -14.82
CA PRO A 31 13.48 -6.68 -15.92
C PRO A 31 12.71 -7.01 -17.20
N THR A 32 13.16 -6.50 -18.34
CA THR A 32 12.59 -6.84 -19.64
C THR A 32 13.30 -8.01 -20.31
N ASP A 33 14.53 -8.31 -19.87
CA ASP A 33 15.27 -9.50 -20.28
C ASP A 33 14.83 -10.70 -19.43
N PRO A 34 14.27 -11.77 -20.03
CA PRO A 34 13.88 -12.98 -19.30
C PRO A 34 15.04 -13.68 -18.58
N ALA A 35 16.29 -13.43 -18.99
CA ALA A 35 17.48 -13.97 -18.33
C ALA A 35 17.87 -13.19 -17.06
N GLU A 36 17.36 -11.98 -16.86
CA GLU A 36 17.57 -11.20 -15.65
C GLU A 36 16.47 -11.52 -14.62
N PRO A 37 16.80 -12.16 -13.50
CA PRO A 37 15.80 -12.54 -12.51
C PRO A 37 15.16 -11.32 -11.86
N SER A 38 13.84 -11.37 -11.65
CA SER A 38 13.14 -10.39 -10.83
C SER A 38 13.61 -10.46 -9.38
N TRP A 39 13.67 -9.31 -8.70
CA TRP A 39 13.95 -9.20 -7.27
C TRP A 39 12.71 -9.50 -6.41
N ARG A 40 11.51 -9.54 -6.99
CA ARG A 40 10.25 -9.71 -6.24
C ARG A 40 10.11 -11.05 -5.52
N PRO A 41 10.54 -12.20 -6.08
CA PRO A 41 10.53 -13.47 -5.35
C PRO A 41 11.34 -13.41 -4.04
N ASP A 42 12.51 -12.78 -4.05
CA ASP A 42 13.35 -12.60 -2.85
C ASP A 42 12.68 -11.67 -1.83
N ALA A 43 12.02 -10.61 -2.30
CA ALA A 43 11.25 -9.72 -1.45
C ALA A 43 10.07 -10.43 -0.79
N VAL A 44 9.33 -11.25 -1.54
CA VAL A 44 8.23 -12.08 -1.03
C VAL A 44 8.75 -13.09 -0.01
N ALA A 45 9.89 -13.73 -0.27
CA ALA A 45 10.51 -14.66 0.65
C ALA A 45 10.90 -13.96 1.97
N ALA A 46 11.48 -12.77 1.90
CA ALA A 46 11.80 -11.95 3.07
C ALA A 46 10.54 -11.52 3.84
N LEU A 47 9.49 -11.06 3.16
CA LEU A 47 8.22 -10.72 3.80
C LEU A 47 7.59 -11.94 4.48
N ARG A 48 7.63 -13.12 3.83
CA ARG A 48 7.09 -14.36 4.39
C ARG A 48 7.87 -14.84 5.61
N SER A 49 9.19 -14.71 5.62
CA SER A 49 10.00 -15.13 6.78
C SER A 49 9.86 -14.19 7.98
N LEU A 50 9.59 -12.91 7.73
CA LEU A 50 9.48 -11.88 8.77
C LEU A 50 8.04 -11.64 9.25
N TRP A 51 7.01 -12.05 8.50
CA TRP A 51 5.62 -11.80 8.88
C TRP A 51 5.21 -12.58 10.13
N SER A 52 4.93 -11.83 11.20
CA SER A 52 4.48 -12.36 12.49
C SER A 52 3.14 -11.79 12.95
N GLY A 53 2.42 -11.07 12.06
CA GLY A 53 1.15 -10.44 12.39
C GLY A 53 -0.01 -11.44 12.48
N ALA A 54 -1.12 -11.00 13.05
CA ALA A 54 -2.31 -11.82 13.16
C ALA A 54 -3.06 -11.83 11.82
N GLY A 55 -3.17 -13.01 11.21
CA GLY A 55 -3.94 -13.20 9.96
C GLY A 55 -3.10 -13.05 8.68
N ARG A 56 -3.81 -12.82 7.58
CA ARG A 56 -3.23 -12.87 6.23
C ARG A 56 -2.53 -11.57 5.84
N LEU A 57 -1.29 -11.66 5.39
CA LEU A 57 -0.59 -10.65 4.62
C LEU A 57 -0.79 -10.91 3.13
N VAL A 58 -1.30 -9.92 2.40
CA VAL A 58 -1.36 -9.94 0.93
C VAL A 58 -0.14 -9.20 0.37
N VAL A 59 0.49 -9.78 -0.64
CA VAL A 59 1.59 -9.13 -1.37
C VAL A 59 1.20 -9.00 -2.83
N PHE A 60 1.01 -7.77 -3.30
CA PHE A 60 0.64 -7.46 -4.67
C PHE A 60 1.87 -7.31 -5.55
N LEU A 61 1.91 -8.05 -6.66
CA LEU A 61 2.97 -8.00 -7.66
C LEU A 61 2.43 -7.54 -9.02
N PRO A 62 3.06 -6.55 -9.68
CA PRO A 62 2.70 -6.16 -11.04
C PRO A 62 3.15 -7.17 -12.11
N GLU A 63 3.82 -8.25 -11.73
CA GLU A 63 4.22 -9.33 -12.65
C GLU A 63 3.13 -10.40 -12.69
N PRO A 64 2.87 -11.02 -13.85
CA PRO A 64 1.93 -12.14 -13.95
C PRO A 64 2.42 -13.32 -13.10
N ALA A 65 1.51 -14.24 -12.80
CA ALA A 65 1.89 -15.50 -12.19
C ALA A 65 2.86 -16.27 -13.10
N PRO A 66 3.73 -17.15 -12.56
CA PRO A 66 4.65 -17.94 -13.39
C PRO A 66 3.93 -18.65 -14.55
N GLY A 67 4.37 -18.38 -15.78
CA GLY A 67 3.75 -18.92 -17.00
C GLY A 67 2.46 -18.23 -17.45
N GLY A 68 2.05 -17.14 -16.80
CA GLY A 68 0.94 -16.30 -17.22
C GLY A 68 1.39 -15.11 -18.08
N ASP A 69 0.42 -14.54 -18.80
CA ASP A 69 0.60 -13.36 -19.63
C ASP A 69 0.18 -12.08 -18.90
N TYR A 70 0.77 -10.96 -19.32
CA TYR A 70 0.26 -9.64 -18.92
C TYR A 70 -1.14 -9.40 -19.51
N PRO A 71 -2.07 -8.78 -18.77
CA PRO A 71 -3.30 -8.30 -19.37
C PRO A 71 -3.02 -7.14 -20.33
N ALA A 72 -4.05 -6.65 -21.03
CA ALA A 72 -3.91 -5.46 -21.85
C ALA A 72 -3.37 -4.29 -21.02
N TYR A 73 -2.49 -3.47 -21.62
CA TYR A 73 -1.78 -2.43 -20.88
C TYR A 73 -2.68 -1.48 -20.05
N PRO A 74 -3.86 -1.03 -20.54
CA PRO A 74 -4.79 -0.25 -19.72
C PRO A 74 -5.29 -1.00 -18.48
N ASP A 75 -5.57 -2.30 -18.61
CA ASP A 75 -6.05 -3.15 -17.50
C ASP A 75 -4.93 -3.41 -16.49
N GLN A 76 -3.69 -3.55 -16.97
CA GLN A 76 -2.51 -3.61 -16.11
C GLN A 76 -2.38 -2.33 -15.27
N ILE A 77 -2.47 -1.15 -15.90
CA ILE A 77 -2.39 0.13 -15.19
C ILE A 77 -3.50 0.22 -14.14
N ALA A 78 -4.75 -0.07 -14.52
CA ALA A 78 -5.88 -0.01 -13.61
C ALA A 78 -5.72 -0.94 -12.41
N TRP A 79 -5.28 -2.19 -12.65
CA TRP A 79 -5.01 -3.15 -11.58
C TRP A 79 -3.87 -2.67 -10.66
N GLU A 80 -2.79 -2.12 -11.21
CA GLU A 80 -1.67 -1.63 -10.42
C GLU A 80 -2.08 -0.43 -9.53
N GLU A 81 -2.86 0.51 -10.06
CA GLU A 81 -3.38 1.65 -9.29
C GLU A 81 -4.33 1.19 -8.17
N GLU A 82 -5.23 0.26 -8.45
CA GLU A 82 -6.14 -0.30 -7.45
C GLU A 82 -5.37 -1.06 -6.35
N ALA A 83 -4.39 -1.90 -6.74
CA ALA A 83 -3.57 -2.66 -5.81
C ALA A 83 -2.74 -1.75 -4.90
N MET A 84 -2.15 -0.68 -5.45
CA MET A 84 -1.44 0.34 -4.66
C MET A 84 -2.40 1.09 -3.72
N SER A 85 -3.59 1.46 -4.20
CA SER A 85 -4.62 2.13 -3.40
C SER A 85 -5.01 1.34 -2.15
N ARG A 86 -5.23 0.03 -2.32
CA ARG A 86 -5.62 -0.90 -1.25
C ARG A 86 -4.49 -1.35 -0.34
N SER A 87 -3.25 -1.03 -0.68
CA SER A 87 -2.09 -1.45 0.10
C SER A 87 -1.87 -0.57 1.32
N ASP A 88 -1.47 -1.20 2.43
CA ASP A 88 -1.08 -0.52 3.66
C ASP A 88 0.32 0.07 3.55
N VAL A 89 1.17 -0.60 2.77
CA VAL A 89 2.51 -0.14 2.44
C VAL A 89 2.76 -0.31 0.95
N VAL A 90 3.35 0.71 0.33
CA VAL A 90 3.95 0.61 -1.00
C VAL A 90 5.46 0.52 -0.80
N LEU A 91 6.01 -0.69 -0.91
CA LEU A 91 7.45 -0.92 -0.84
C LEU A 91 8.04 -0.66 -2.21
N PHE A 92 8.80 0.42 -2.33
CA PHE A 92 9.64 0.70 -3.49
C PHE A 92 10.97 -0.03 -3.32
N TRP A 93 11.33 -0.92 -4.23
CA TRP A 93 12.71 -1.36 -4.39
C TRP A 93 13.21 -0.92 -5.76
N ILE A 94 14.17 0.00 -5.78
CA ILE A 94 14.67 0.62 -7.00
C ILE A 94 16.20 0.37 -7.10
N PRO A 95 16.61 -0.79 -7.63
CA PRO A 95 18.00 -1.11 -7.93
C PRO A 95 18.36 -0.57 -9.32
N ARG A 96 18.25 0.77 -9.48
CA ARG A 96 18.31 1.41 -10.80
C ARG A 96 19.67 1.21 -11.45
N ASP A 97 19.62 0.66 -12.65
CA ASP A 97 20.69 0.63 -13.64
C ASP A 97 20.11 1.27 -14.91
N MET A 98 20.71 2.35 -15.40
CA MET A 98 20.12 3.11 -16.51
C MET A 98 20.15 2.36 -17.85
N ALA A 99 21.00 1.35 -17.99
CA ALA A 99 21.09 0.54 -19.19
C ALA A 99 20.12 -0.64 -19.16
N ARG A 100 19.91 -1.26 -18.00
CA ARG A 100 19.17 -2.52 -17.87
C ARG A 100 17.82 -2.38 -17.19
N LEU A 101 17.74 -1.53 -16.17
CA LEU A 101 16.62 -1.50 -15.23
C LEU A 101 16.29 -0.05 -14.80
N PRO A 102 15.91 0.83 -15.74
CA PRO A 102 15.85 2.28 -15.51
C PRO A 102 14.73 2.72 -14.56
N GLY A 103 13.64 1.95 -14.44
CA GLY A 103 12.55 2.23 -13.51
C GLY A 103 11.86 3.58 -13.71
N LEU A 104 11.59 3.96 -14.96
CA LEU A 104 10.99 5.26 -15.31
C LEU A 104 9.58 5.41 -14.72
N VAL A 105 8.73 4.39 -14.86
CA VAL A 105 7.37 4.38 -14.28
C VAL A 105 7.42 4.43 -12.75
N SER A 106 8.45 3.84 -12.13
CA SER A 106 8.63 3.91 -10.68
C SER A 106 8.83 5.34 -10.18
N ASN A 107 9.33 6.28 -11.01
CA ASN A 107 9.40 7.70 -10.63
C ASN A 107 8.03 8.36 -10.54
N VAL A 108 7.13 8.04 -11.48
CA VAL A 108 5.76 8.56 -11.46
C VAL A 108 5.03 8.04 -10.23
N LYS A 109 5.12 6.73 -9.99
CA LYS A 109 4.57 6.09 -8.79
C LYS A 109 5.17 6.67 -7.51
N TRP A 110 6.48 6.90 -7.46
CA TRP A 110 7.10 7.56 -6.32
C TRP A 110 6.48 8.93 -6.08
N GLY A 111 6.36 9.76 -7.11
CA GLY A 111 5.75 11.10 -7.02
C GLY A 111 4.30 11.10 -6.51
N THR A 112 3.52 10.05 -6.80
CA THR A 112 2.16 9.89 -6.29
C THR A 112 2.10 9.42 -4.83
N TRP A 113 3.09 8.66 -4.38
CA TRP A 113 2.96 7.83 -3.17
C TRP A 113 3.93 8.17 -2.03
N TYR A 114 5.02 8.90 -2.29
CA TYR A 114 6.07 9.13 -1.29
C TYR A 114 5.56 9.80 0.00
N ASP A 115 4.55 10.67 -0.09
CA ASP A 115 3.99 11.37 1.06
C ASP A 115 2.66 10.82 1.57
N SER A 116 2.23 9.66 1.08
CA SER A 116 0.98 9.01 1.49
C SER A 116 0.99 8.45 2.92
N GLY A 117 2.11 8.56 3.64
CA GLY A 117 2.36 7.88 4.93
C GLY A 117 2.53 6.36 4.82
N ARG A 118 2.55 5.81 3.60
CA ARG A 118 2.57 4.36 3.32
C ARG A 118 3.80 3.93 2.52
N ALA A 119 4.63 4.85 2.07
CA ALA A 119 5.80 4.52 1.26
C ALA A 119 6.95 3.96 2.13
N VAL A 120 7.73 3.05 1.55
CA VAL A 120 9.06 2.65 2.01
C VAL A 120 9.97 2.67 0.79
N LEU A 121 11.15 3.28 0.89
CA LEU A 121 12.12 3.36 -0.21
C LEU A 121 13.32 2.45 0.08
N GLY A 122 13.46 1.39 -0.70
CA GLY A 122 14.65 0.58 -0.76
C GLY A 122 15.44 0.87 -2.03
N THR A 123 16.75 1.11 -1.89
CA THR A 123 17.63 1.31 -3.03
C THR A 123 19.07 0.94 -2.66
N PRO A 124 19.73 0.05 -3.42
CA PRO A 124 21.09 -0.34 -3.13
C PRO A 124 22.06 0.84 -3.35
N PRO A 125 23.19 0.93 -2.62
CA PRO A 125 24.07 2.10 -2.66
C PRO A 125 24.58 2.49 -4.05
N GLN A 126 24.73 1.52 -4.94
CA GLN A 126 25.19 1.69 -6.31
C GLN A 126 24.10 2.09 -7.32
N ALA A 127 22.83 2.17 -6.89
CA ALA A 127 21.74 2.51 -7.79
C ALA A 127 21.90 3.95 -8.33
N GLU A 128 21.73 4.09 -9.64
CA GLU A 128 21.96 5.36 -10.33
C GLU A 128 20.81 6.35 -10.09
N ARG A 129 21.12 7.65 -10.09
CA ARG A 129 20.14 8.75 -10.13
C ARG A 129 19.08 8.69 -9.03
N MET A 130 19.48 8.30 -7.82
CA MET A 130 18.57 8.15 -6.67
C MET A 130 18.48 9.40 -5.80
N GLU A 131 19.33 10.40 -6.02
CA GLU A 131 19.48 11.60 -5.19
C GLU A 131 18.15 12.35 -5.04
N TYR A 132 17.38 12.46 -6.12
CA TYR A 132 16.09 13.16 -6.11
C TYR A 132 15.03 12.40 -5.30
N LEU A 133 14.97 11.08 -5.41
CA LEU A 133 14.04 10.25 -4.64
C LEU A 133 14.41 10.26 -3.15
N LEU A 134 15.71 10.18 -2.85
CA LEU A 134 16.25 10.25 -1.49
C LEU A 134 16.00 11.62 -0.84
N HIS A 135 16.07 12.71 -1.61
CA HIS A 135 15.73 14.05 -1.11
C HIS A 135 14.29 14.11 -0.57
N PHE A 136 13.31 13.66 -1.36
CA PHE A 136 11.90 13.65 -0.92
C PHE A 136 11.63 12.61 0.16
N ALA A 137 12.34 11.48 0.15
CA ALA A 137 12.27 10.52 1.24
C ALA A 137 12.70 11.16 2.57
N GLY A 138 13.82 11.89 2.58
CA GLY A 138 14.29 12.63 3.75
C GLY A 138 13.35 13.77 4.17
N ALA A 139 12.81 14.53 3.21
CA ALA A 139 11.90 15.64 3.50
C ALA A 139 10.55 15.23 4.08
N ARG A 140 10.17 13.94 3.96
CA ARG A 140 8.90 13.38 4.47
C ARG A 140 9.10 12.20 5.41
N ASP A 141 10.32 12.02 5.93
CA ASP A 141 10.69 10.94 6.84
C ASP A 141 10.28 9.53 6.36
N VAL A 142 10.31 9.32 5.03
CA VAL A 142 10.05 8.00 4.44
C VAL A 142 11.19 7.06 4.81
N PRO A 143 10.91 5.85 5.35
CA PRO A 143 11.95 4.88 5.66
C PRO A 143 12.80 4.54 4.43
N VAL A 144 14.12 4.69 4.55
CA VAL A 144 15.08 4.34 3.51
C VAL A 144 15.87 3.09 3.91
N ALA A 145 15.93 2.10 3.03
CA ALA A 145 16.69 0.87 3.18
C ALA A 145 17.74 0.72 2.06
N ARG A 146 18.91 0.12 2.37
CA ARG A 146 19.99 -0.10 1.40
C ARG A 146 20.07 -1.54 0.92
N THR A 147 19.34 -2.45 1.55
CA THR A 147 19.18 -3.83 1.11
C THR A 147 17.70 -4.21 1.00
N LEU A 148 17.41 -5.25 0.22
CA LEU A 148 16.04 -5.73 0.05
C LEU A 148 15.46 -6.29 1.36
N ALA A 149 16.29 -6.94 2.17
CA ALA A 149 15.90 -7.47 3.48
C ALA A 149 15.54 -6.35 4.47
N GLU A 150 16.32 -5.26 4.50
CA GLU A 150 16.00 -4.07 5.29
C GLU A 150 14.72 -3.39 4.80
N ALA A 151 14.49 -3.34 3.48
CA ALA A 151 13.27 -2.78 2.92
C ALA A 151 12.04 -3.59 3.36
N ALA A 152 12.11 -4.93 3.25
CA ALA A 152 11.05 -5.82 3.73
C ALA A 152 10.79 -5.64 5.24
N THR A 153 11.86 -5.49 6.03
CA THR A 153 11.77 -5.22 7.47
C THR A 153 11.08 -3.88 7.76
N ALA A 154 11.43 -2.82 7.02
CA ALA A 154 10.82 -1.51 7.16
C ALA A 154 9.33 -1.52 6.77
N ALA A 155 8.97 -2.23 5.69
CA ALA A 155 7.57 -2.41 5.31
C ALA A 155 6.76 -3.11 6.40
N LEU A 156 7.26 -4.22 6.96
CA LEU A 156 6.54 -4.93 8.01
C LEU A 156 6.49 -4.15 9.33
N ARG A 157 7.50 -3.32 9.62
CA ARG A 157 7.45 -2.39 10.75
C ARG A 157 6.31 -1.37 10.58
N ALA A 158 6.16 -0.81 9.38
CA ALA A 158 5.09 0.13 9.07
C ALA A 158 3.69 -0.54 9.11
N VAL A 159 3.58 -1.77 8.62
CA VAL A 159 2.37 -2.59 8.75
C VAL A 159 2.04 -2.89 10.22
N GLY A 160 3.04 -3.20 11.04
CA GLY A 160 2.87 -3.63 12.43
C GLY A 160 2.08 -4.95 12.53
N PRO A 161 1.18 -5.12 13.53
CA PRO A 161 0.46 -6.38 13.73
C PRO A 161 -0.63 -6.67 12.67
N GLY A 162 -0.83 -5.78 11.70
CA GLY A 162 -1.97 -5.80 10.79
C GLY A 162 -3.26 -5.28 11.45
N GLY A 163 -4.39 -5.53 10.78
CA GLY A 163 -5.74 -5.20 11.24
C GLY A 163 -6.75 -5.88 10.32
N ALA A 164 -7.52 -6.83 10.86
CA ALA A 164 -8.45 -7.65 10.09
C ALA A 164 -9.49 -6.77 9.38
N ARG A 165 -9.58 -6.92 8.06
CA ARG A 165 -10.49 -6.20 7.18
C ARG A 165 -11.06 -7.15 6.12
N SER A 166 -12.31 -6.92 5.76
CA SER A 166 -13.10 -7.72 4.83
C SER A 166 -13.99 -6.83 3.95
N GLY A 167 -14.41 -7.31 2.77
CA GLY A 167 -15.24 -6.50 1.88
C GLY A 167 -14.59 -5.14 1.57
N GLY A 168 -15.36 -4.05 1.62
CA GLY A 168 -14.86 -2.70 1.38
C GLY A 168 -13.93 -2.14 2.47
N GLU A 169 -13.87 -2.74 3.66
CA GLU A 169 -12.92 -2.34 4.72
C GLU A 169 -11.46 -2.43 4.24
N ARG A 170 -11.21 -3.32 3.27
CA ARG A 170 -9.91 -3.56 2.65
C ARG A 170 -9.37 -2.38 1.85
N ALA A 171 -10.24 -1.46 1.45
CA ALA A 171 -9.87 -0.24 0.75
C ALA A 171 -9.41 0.87 1.72
N VAL A 172 -9.58 0.68 3.03
CA VAL A 172 -9.11 1.63 4.06
C VAL A 172 -7.73 1.18 4.55
N PRO A 173 -6.65 1.92 4.25
CA PRO A 173 -5.31 1.54 4.71
C PRO A 173 -5.16 1.62 6.23
N LEU A 174 -4.22 0.86 6.79
CA LEU A 174 -3.99 0.80 8.25
C LEU A 174 -3.73 2.16 8.90
N THR A 175 -3.12 3.09 8.17
CA THR A 175 -2.87 4.47 8.62
C THR A 175 -4.14 5.25 8.95
N VAL A 176 -5.26 4.94 8.30
CA VAL A 176 -6.58 5.53 8.57
C VAL A 176 -7.44 4.59 9.42
N TRP A 177 -7.45 3.29 9.11
CA TRP A 177 -8.24 2.25 9.79
C TRP A 177 -8.06 2.24 11.31
N ARG A 178 -6.85 2.54 11.78
CA ARG A 178 -6.50 2.52 13.20
C ARG A 178 -6.87 3.80 13.95
N THR A 179 -7.17 4.88 13.23
CA THR A 179 -7.45 6.19 13.85
C THR A 179 -8.77 6.16 14.61
N GLU A 180 -8.83 6.84 15.75
CA GLU A 180 -10.05 6.95 16.54
C GLU A 180 -11.20 7.58 15.75
N PRO A 181 -11.01 8.69 14.99
CA PRO A 181 -12.09 9.30 14.22
C PRO A 181 -12.72 8.35 13.18
N PHE A 182 -11.89 7.57 12.47
CA PHE A 182 -12.40 6.59 11.50
C PHE A 182 -13.16 5.47 12.22
N ARG A 183 -12.61 4.92 13.31
CA ARG A 183 -13.24 3.82 14.06
C ARG A 183 -14.58 4.23 14.68
N ALA A 184 -14.67 5.43 15.24
CA ALA A 184 -15.91 5.98 15.78
C ALA A 184 -16.97 6.19 14.69
N TRP A 185 -16.58 6.81 13.55
CA TRP A 185 -17.47 6.95 12.40
C TRP A 185 -17.96 5.60 11.88
N TYR A 186 -17.04 4.64 11.70
CA TYR A 186 -17.37 3.34 11.12
C TYR A 186 -18.25 2.50 12.05
N ALA A 187 -18.03 2.56 13.37
CA ALA A 187 -18.91 1.92 14.34
C ALA A 187 -20.36 2.44 14.22
N ALA A 188 -20.54 3.77 14.17
CA ALA A 188 -21.86 4.38 14.01
C ALA A 188 -22.54 4.00 12.68
N ARG A 189 -21.78 3.86 11.59
CA ARG A 189 -22.30 3.36 10.29
C ARG A 189 -22.78 1.91 10.40
N ARG A 190 -21.98 1.04 11.02
CA ARG A 190 -22.35 -0.36 11.22
C ARG A 190 -23.59 -0.51 12.11
N GLU A 191 -23.71 0.30 13.15
CA GLU A 191 -24.90 0.33 14.02
C GLU A 191 -26.16 0.78 13.26
N ALA A 192 -26.01 1.69 12.29
CA ALA A 192 -27.08 2.09 11.37
C ALA A 192 -27.41 1.02 10.30
N GLY A 193 -26.67 -0.10 10.26
CA GLY A 193 -26.83 -1.16 9.27
C GLY A 193 -26.10 -0.91 7.95
N ASP A 194 -25.31 0.16 7.86
CA ASP A 194 -24.57 0.51 6.65
C ASP A 194 -23.38 -0.42 6.41
N ARG A 195 -23.04 -0.63 5.14
CA ARG A 195 -21.85 -1.40 4.72
C ARG A 195 -20.89 -0.53 3.93
N LEU A 196 -19.63 -0.52 4.34
CA LEU A 196 -18.55 0.09 3.56
C LEU A 196 -18.26 -0.77 2.32
N LEU A 197 -18.39 -0.16 1.14
CA LEU A 197 -18.15 -0.81 -0.15
C LEU A 197 -16.75 -0.52 -0.68
N ASP A 198 -16.26 0.71 -0.52
CA ASP A 198 -14.97 1.14 -1.02
C ASP A 198 -14.48 2.41 -0.28
N ALA A 199 -13.19 2.70 -0.39
CA ALA A 199 -12.58 3.89 0.18
C ALA A 199 -11.32 4.33 -0.60
N ARG A 200 -11.06 5.63 -0.65
CA ARG A 200 -9.85 6.22 -1.23
C ARG A 200 -9.33 7.33 -0.32
N VAL A 201 -8.06 7.21 0.07
CA VAL A 201 -7.34 8.29 0.78
C VAL A 201 -6.95 9.34 -0.25
N GLU A 202 -7.53 10.53 -0.14
CA GLU A 202 -7.26 11.67 -1.02
C GLU A 202 -6.09 12.51 -0.52
N TRP A 203 -5.90 12.53 0.81
CA TRP A 203 -4.83 13.25 1.47
C TRP A 203 -4.53 12.60 2.82
N TYR A 204 -3.25 12.63 3.21
CA TYR A 204 -2.77 12.14 4.49
C TYR A 204 -1.64 13.05 4.97
N ALA A 205 -1.65 13.38 6.26
CA ALA A 205 -0.52 13.95 6.96
C ALA A 205 -0.24 13.11 8.22
N PRO A 206 1.01 12.62 8.40
CA PRO A 206 1.36 11.90 9.61
C PRO A 206 1.23 12.81 10.85
N PRO A 207 1.12 12.23 12.05
CA PRO A 207 1.13 13.02 13.28
C PRO A 207 2.40 13.88 13.38
N ALA A 208 2.25 15.14 13.79
CA ALA A 208 3.40 16.04 13.99
C ALA A 208 4.34 15.57 15.12
N GLU A 209 3.79 14.86 16.11
CA GLU A 209 4.52 14.36 17.27
C GLU A 209 4.24 12.86 17.48
N PRO A 210 5.20 12.08 18.01
CA PRO A 210 4.98 10.68 18.36
C PRO A 210 3.77 10.51 19.29
N GLY A 211 2.81 9.68 18.89
CA GLY A 211 1.57 9.45 19.63
C GLY A 211 0.44 10.45 19.36
N GLY A 212 0.67 11.44 18.50
CA GLY A 212 -0.38 12.33 17.99
C GLY A 212 -1.35 11.65 17.02
N ALA A 213 -2.41 12.37 16.64
CA ALA A 213 -3.35 11.93 15.61
C ALA A 213 -2.86 12.32 14.21
N ALA A 214 -3.06 11.44 13.24
CA ALA A 214 -2.84 11.73 11.83
C ALA A 214 -4.05 12.46 11.26
N ASP A 215 -3.80 13.38 10.32
CA ASP A 215 -4.84 14.06 9.59
C ASP A 215 -5.04 13.39 8.22
N TRP A 216 -6.28 13.32 7.74
CA TRP A 216 -6.59 12.67 6.48
C TRP A 216 -7.92 13.12 5.88
N LEU A 217 -7.99 13.04 4.56
CA LEU A 217 -9.23 13.15 3.78
C LEU A 217 -9.49 11.80 3.11
N LEU A 218 -10.64 11.21 3.38
CA LEU A 218 -11.05 9.91 2.86
C LEU A 218 -12.38 10.05 2.11
N THR A 219 -12.39 9.65 0.84
CA THR A 219 -13.64 9.41 0.10
C THR A 219 -14.08 7.97 0.38
N VAL A 220 -15.34 7.76 0.77
CA VAL A 220 -15.92 6.44 1.03
C VAL A 220 -17.17 6.23 0.20
N THR A 221 -17.39 4.99 -0.21
CA THR A 221 -18.65 4.53 -0.81
C THR A 221 -19.33 3.59 0.16
N VAL A 222 -20.58 3.89 0.53
CA VAL A 222 -21.34 3.16 1.55
C VAL A 222 -22.65 2.69 0.95
N ALA A 223 -23.03 1.44 1.19
CA ALA A 223 -24.38 0.93 0.97
C ALA A 223 -25.18 1.13 2.26
N PRO A 224 -26.21 2.00 2.27
CA PRO A 224 -27.02 2.23 3.47
C PRO A 224 -27.83 0.99 3.88
N GLY A 225 -28.06 0.84 5.19
CA GLY A 225 -28.84 -0.28 5.74
C GLY A 225 -30.32 -0.27 5.35
N ASP A 226 -30.85 0.87 4.92
CA ASP A 226 -32.25 1.07 4.53
C ASP A 226 -32.59 0.59 3.11
N GLY A 227 -31.61 0.05 2.38
CA GLY A 227 -31.78 -0.47 1.02
C GLY A 227 -31.73 0.60 -0.07
N SER A 228 -31.44 1.86 0.27
CA SER A 228 -31.14 2.89 -0.72
C SER A 228 -29.85 2.59 -1.49
N GLY A 229 -29.68 3.24 -2.64
CA GLY A 229 -28.50 3.05 -3.49
C GLY A 229 -27.20 3.46 -2.80
N PRO A 230 -26.03 3.01 -3.30
CA PRO A 230 -24.74 3.42 -2.75
C PRO A 230 -24.57 4.95 -2.71
N ALA A 231 -24.10 5.45 -1.57
CA ALA A 231 -23.81 6.85 -1.34
C ALA A 231 -22.30 7.08 -1.23
N VAL A 232 -21.81 8.18 -1.81
CA VAL A 232 -20.42 8.61 -1.70
C VAL A 232 -20.32 9.76 -0.70
N ALA A 233 -19.42 9.65 0.26
CA ALA A 233 -19.15 10.69 1.26
C ALA A 233 -17.66 11.01 1.34
N ARG A 234 -17.33 12.24 1.75
CA ARG A 234 -15.96 12.65 2.09
C ARG A 234 -15.87 12.89 3.58
N LEU A 235 -14.90 12.25 4.20
CA LEU A 235 -14.63 12.29 5.62
C LEU A 235 -13.30 13.01 5.82
N LEU A 236 -13.30 14.04 6.67
CA LEU A 236 -12.11 14.79 7.05
C LEU A 236 -11.86 14.58 8.53
N ALA A 237 -10.67 14.10 8.88
CA ALA A 237 -10.12 14.23 10.21
C ALA A 237 -8.92 15.17 10.12
N ALA A 238 -9.03 16.34 10.73
CA ALA A 238 -7.93 17.30 10.81
C ALA A 238 -7.92 17.93 12.21
N GLN A 239 -6.78 17.86 12.89
CA GLN A 239 -6.55 18.57 14.14
C GLN A 239 -6.32 20.05 13.79
N GLY A 240 -7.27 20.92 14.14
CA GLY A 240 -7.17 22.34 13.82
C GLY A 240 -5.95 23.01 14.45
N GLN A 241 -5.10 23.62 13.63
CA GLN A 241 -4.55 24.93 13.95
C GLN A 241 -5.14 25.94 12.97
N GLY A 242 -5.46 27.12 13.50
CA GLY A 242 -6.42 28.06 12.93
C GLY A 242 -6.14 28.53 11.50
N MET A 243 -7.13 29.22 10.95
CA MET A 243 -7.03 30.07 9.76
C MET A 243 -5.59 30.54 9.52
N LEU A 244 -4.99 30.11 8.41
CA LEU A 244 -4.02 30.94 7.71
C LEU A 244 -4.78 32.20 7.30
N MET A 245 -4.64 33.26 8.09
CA MET A 245 -4.92 34.63 7.63
C MET A 245 -3.89 35.04 6.59
#